data_AF-A0A838MNP2-F1
#
_entry.id   AF-A0A838MNP2-F1
#
_cell.length_a   1.000
_cell.length_b   1.000
_cell.length_c   1.000
_cell.angle_alpha   90.00
_cell.angle_beta   90.00
_cell.angle_gamma   90.00
#
_symmetry.space_group_name_H-M   'P 1'
#
loop_
_entity.id
_entity.type
_entity.pdbx_description
1 polymer ?
#
loop_
_entity_poly.entity_id
_entity_poly.type
_entity_poly.pdbx_seq_one_letter_code
_entity_poly.pdbx_strand_id
1 'polypeptide(L)'
;MFSMAQGTTKILAAPGNRGWFVVSLAKIIPGDEAAIAPLLAQATTELSTVTGREYSDQLRKAIRDEAGVTRNQAAIDGVVRQLAGSN
;
A
#
# COMPACT_ATOMS: atom_id res chain seq x y z
N MET A 1 21.84 0.76 0.97
CA MET A 1 22.74 -0.41 0.85
C MET A 1 22.45 -1.27 -0.38
N PHE A 2 21.19 -1.43 -0.81
CA PHE A 2 20.81 -2.28 -1.95
C PHE A 2 21.24 -1.80 -3.36
N SER A 3 21.94 -0.66 -3.48
CA SER A 3 22.43 -0.11 -4.75
C SER A 3 23.97 -0.10 -4.87
N MET A 4 24.66 -0.89 -4.05
CA MET A 4 26.12 -1.06 -4.14
C MET A 4 26.44 -2.34 -4.93
N ALA A 5 27.37 -2.25 -5.87
CA ALA A 5 27.92 -3.43 -6.53
C ALA A 5 28.92 -4.12 -5.58
N GLN A 6 29.03 -5.45 -5.68
CA GLN A 6 29.99 -6.22 -4.90
C GLN A 6 31.42 -5.69 -5.13
N GLY A 7 32.19 -5.58 -4.05
CA GLY A 7 33.56 -5.05 -4.05
C GLY A 7 33.66 -3.52 -4.00
N THR A 8 32.54 -2.79 -4.06
CA THR A 8 32.58 -1.32 -3.96
C THR A 8 32.63 -0.85 -2.51
N THR A 9 33.35 0.25 -2.28
CA THR A 9 33.41 0.93 -0.98
C THR A 9 32.73 2.29 -1.07
N LYS A 10 31.85 2.62 -0.12
CA LYS A 10 31.19 3.92 -0.03
C LYS A 10 31.27 4.48 1.39
N ILE A 11 31.43 5.79 1.48
CA ILE A 11 31.36 6.53 2.74
C ILE A 11 29.90 6.95 2.96
N LEU A 12 29.33 6.62 4.12
CA LEU A 12 27.96 6.96 4.50
C LEU A 12 27.98 7.82 5.76
N ALA A 13 27.23 8.92 5.75
CA ALA A 13 27.04 9.73 6.94
C ALA A 13 26.24 8.95 7.99
N ALA A 14 26.73 8.90 9.23
CA ALA A 14 26.04 8.27 10.34
C ALA A 14 24.82 9.09 10.76
N PRO A 15 23.68 8.46 11.07
CA PRO A 15 22.50 9.17 11.54
C PRO A 15 22.80 10.01 12.79
N GLY A 16 22.22 11.21 12.87
CA GLY A 16 22.39 12.11 14.01
C GLY A 16 23.74 12.82 14.08
N ASN A 17 24.42 13.00 12.94
CA ASN A 17 25.71 13.70 12.84
C ASN A 17 26.84 13.05 13.66
N ARG A 18 26.75 11.73 13.89
CA ARG A 18 27.66 10.97 14.76
C ARG A 18 28.93 10.47 14.04
N GLY A 19 29.24 11.01 12.87
CA GLY A 19 30.44 10.67 12.09
C GLY A 19 30.14 10.01 10.74
N TRP A 20 31.11 9.28 10.22
CA TRP A 20 31.08 8.67 8.88
C TRP A 20 31.43 7.18 8.96
N PHE A 21 30.66 6.35 8.26
CA PHE A 21 30.93 4.92 8.08
C PHE A 21 31.61 4.69 6.74
N VAL A 22 32.68 3.90 6.72
CA VAL A 22 33.25 3.35 5.47
C VAL A 22 32.71 1.94 5.31
N VAL A 23 31.87 1.72 4.31
CA VAL A 23 31.22 0.43 4.05
C VAL A 23 31.82 -0.18 2.79
N SER A 24 32.48 -1.33 2.94
CA SER A 24 32.92 -2.18 1.83
C SER A 24 31.96 -3.35 1.66
N LEU A 25 31.38 -3.51 0.48
CA LEU A 25 30.44 -4.60 0.20
C LEU A 25 31.19 -5.86 -0.24
N ALA A 26 31.38 -6.81 0.68
CA ALA A 26 32.18 -8.02 0.42
C ALA A 26 31.49 -9.05 -0.51
N LYS A 27 30.21 -9.32 -0.29
CA LYS A 27 29.46 -10.34 -1.03
C LYS A 27 27.98 -9.96 -1.12
N ILE A 28 27.38 -10.19 -2.28
CA ILE A 28 25.92 -10.16 -2.45
C ILE A 28 25.43 -11.60 -2.36
N ILE A 29 24.54 -11.88 -1.42
CA ILE A 29 23.85 -13.17 -1.31
C ILE A 29 22.46 -12.95 -1.91
N PRO A 30 22.12 -13.61 -3.03
CA PRO A 30 20.78 -13.57 -3.58
C PRO A 30 19.77 -14.08 -2.53
N GLY A 31 18.55 -13.53 -2.56
CA GLY A 31 17.49 -13.99 -1.67
C GLY A 31 17.21 -15.47 -1.89
N ASP A 32 17.08 -16.23 -0.81
CA ASP A 32 16.70 -17.64 -0.86
C ASP A 32 15.19 -17.76 -1.09
N GLU A 33 14.78 -18.31 -2.23
CA GLU A 33 13.38 -18.50 -2.59
C GLU A 33 12.60 -19.30 -1.55
N ALA A 34 13.22 -20.32 -0.92
CA ALA A 34 12.56 -21.13 0.09
C ALA A 34 12.31 -20.33 1.38
N ALA A 35 13.23 -19.43 1.74
CA ALA A 35 13.07 -18.52 2.86
C ALA A 35 12.06 -17.40 2.57
N ILE A 36 11.92 -17.00 1.30
CA ILE A 36 11.01 -15.93 0.86
C ILE A 36 9.58 -16.44 0.63
N ALA A 37 9.40 -17.72 0.29
CA ALA A 37 8.09 -18.29 -0.06
C ALA A 37 6.98 -18.03 0.99
N PRO A 38 7.21 -18.15 2.31
CA PRO A 38 6.19 -17.80 3.32
C PRO A 38 5.83 -16.31 3.30
N LEU A 39 6.82 -15.43 3.11
CA LEU A 39 6.62 -13.98 3.03
C LEU A 39 5.85 -13.59 1.76
N LEU A 40 6.13 -14.27 0.65
CA LEU A 40 5.43 -14.08 -0.62
C LEU A 40 3.96 -14.49 -0.51
N ALA A 41 3.66 -15.61 0.16
CA ALA A 41 2.29 -16.04 0.42
C ALA A 41 1.53 -14.99 1.26
N GLN A 42 2.16 -14.48 2.32
CA GLN A 42 1.58 -13.43 3.16
C GLN A 42 1.33 -12.14 2.37
N ALA A 43 2.32 -11.66 1.62
CA ALA A 43 2.18 -10.46 0.78
C ALA A 43 1.05 -10.63 -0.26
N THR A 44 0.92 -11.83 -0.82
CA THR A 44 -0.17 -12.16 -1.76
C THR A 44 -1.52 -12.05 -1.07
N THR A 45 -1.69 -12.61 0.13
CA THR A 45 -2.94 -12.51 0.90
C THR A 45 -3.30 -11.06 1.25
N GLU A 46 -2.33 -10.25 1.67
CA GLU A 46 -2.54 -8.84 1.98
C GLU A 46 -2.98 -8.06 0.73
N LEU A 47 -2.30 -8.26 -0.40
CA LEU A 47 -2.66 -7.64 -1.68
C LEU A 47 -4.02 -8.11 -2.21
N SER A 48 -4.36 -9.39 -2.05
CA SER A 48 -5.67 -9.94 -2.42
C SER A 48 -6.80 -9.27 -1.64
N THR A 49 -6.59 -8.98 -0.35
CA THR A 49 -7.59 -8.33 0.49
C THR A 49 -7.90 -6.91 0.02
N VAL A 50 -6.85 -6.14 -0.29
CA VAL A 50 -6.97 -4.76 -0.81
C VAL A 50 -7.64 -4.77 -2.18
N THR A 51 -7.19 -5.66 -3.06
CA THR A 51 -7.72 -5.78 -4.43
C THR A 51 -9.17 -6.21 -4.44
N GLY A 52 -9.56 -7.16 -3.58
CA GLY A 52 -10.94 -7.66 -3.50
C GLY A 52 -11.94 -6.59 -3.07
N ARG A 53 -11.57 -5.71 -2.15
CA ARG A 53 -12.43 -4.58 -1.74
C ARG A 53 -12.68 -3.64 -2.91
N GLU A 54 -11.62 -3.19 -3.58
CA GLU A 54 -11.70 -2.28 -4.72
C GLU A 54 -12.52 -2.89 -5.87
N TYR A 55 -12.27 -4.17 -6.19
CA TYR A 55 -13.04 -4.88 -7.22
C TYR A 55 -14.53 -4.95 -6.89
N SER A 56 -14.86 -5.17 -5.60
CA SER A 56 -16.26 -5.21 -5.15
C SER A 56 -16.95 -3.85 -5.24
N ASP A 57 -16.22 -2.76 -4.99
CA ASP A 57 -16.76 -1.40 -5.06
C ASP A 57 -16.94 -0.95 -6.52
N GLN A 58 -16.00 -1.30 -7.39
CA GLN A 58 -16.13 -1.11 -8.83
C GLN A 58 -17.31 -1.90 -9.40
N LEU A 59 -17.48 -3.16 -9.00
CA LEU A 59 -18.63 -3.97 -9.42
C LEU A 59 -19.96 -3.35 -8.96
N ARG A 60 -20.05 -2.93 -7.69
CA ARG A 60 -21.27 -2.25 -7.18
C ARG A 60 -21.56 -0.96 -7.93
N LYS A 61 -20.52 -0.20 -8.31
CA LYS A 61 -20.69 1.02 -9.11
C LYS A 61 -21.20 0.70 -10.50
N ALA A 62 -20.58 -0.26 -11.20
CA ALA A 62 -21.02 -0.69 -12.53
C ALA A 62 -22.47 -1.20 -12.52
N ILE A 63 -22.87 -1.98 -11.50
CA ILE A 63 -24.27 -2.43 -11.34
C ILE A 63 -25.22 -1.25 -11.16
N ARG A 64 -24.87 -0.23 -10.35
CA ARG A 64 -25.71 0.96 -10.17
C ARG A 64 -25.85 1.77 -11.45
N ASP A 65 -24.76 1.89 -12.21
CA ASP A 65 -24.72 2.62 -13.48
C ASP A 65 -25.60 1.90 -14.52
N GLU A 66 -25.49 0.58 -14.63
CA GLU A 66 -26.32 -0.26 -15.53
C GLU A 66 -27.80 -0.25 -15.13
N ALA A 67 -28.09 -0.35 -13.82
CA ALA A 67 -29.45 -0.31 -13.31
C ALA A 67 -30.08 1.11 -13.33
N GLY A 68 -29.32 2.15 -13.72
CA GLY A 68 -29.80 3.52 -13.83
C GLY A 68 -30.24 4.15 -12.52
N VAL A 69 -29.70 3.70 -11.38
CA VAL A 69 -30.17 4.12 -10.05
C VAL A 69 -29.67 5.53 -9.75
N THR A 70 -30.58 6.46 -9.47
CA THR A 70 -30.24 7.85 -9.11
C THR A 70 -30.37 8.08 -7.61
N ARG A 71 -29.48 8.91 -7.05
CA ARG A 71 -29.58 9.34 -5.64
C ARG A 71 -30.53 10.53 -5.54
N ASN A 72 -31.50 10.46 -4.63
CA ASN A 72 -32.33 11.61 -4.30
C ASN A 72 -31.57 12.53 -3.33
N GLN A 73 -30.88 13.52 -3.89
CA GLN A 73 -30.06 14.44 -3.11
C GLN A 73 -30.89 15.23 -2.08
N ALA A 74 -32.13 15.62 -2.42
CA ALA A 74 -32.99 16.37 -1.50
C ALA A 74 -33.36 15.57 -0.25
N ALA A 75 -33.61 14.26 -0.40
CA ALA A 75 -33.86 13.36 0.73
C ALA A 75 -32.60 13.15 1.57
N ILE A 76 -31.44 12.99 0.93
CA ILE A 76 -30.14 12.86 1.61
C ILE A 76 -29.86 14.12 2.45
N ASP A 77 -30.02 15.30 1.86
CA ASP A 77 -29.79 16.57 2.55
C ASP A 77 -30.77 16.79 3.71
N GLY A 78 -32.01 16.29 3.57
CA GLY A 78 -33.00 16.25 4.65
C GLY A 78 -32.53 15.43 5.84
N VAL A 79 -32.05 14.20 5.58
CA VAL A 79 -31.49 13.34 6.63
C VAL A 79 -30.24 13.96 7.25
N VAL A 80 -29.35 14.55 6.46
CA VAL A 80 -28.15 15.25 6.95
C VAL A 80 -28.53 16.40 7.89
N ARG A 81 -29.51 17.23 7.52
CA ARG A 81 -30.03 18.32 8.36
C ARG A 81 -30.61 17.80 9.68
N GLN A 82 -31.40 16.72 9.61
CA GLN A 82 -32.01 16.10 10.78
C GLN A 82 -30.97 15.51 11.74
N LEU A 83 -29.92 14.87 11.22
CA LEU A 83 -28.81 14.35 12.03
C LEU A 83 -27.91 15.46 12.58
N ALA A 84 -27.76 16.56 11.85
CA ALA A 84 -27.02 17.75 12.28
C ALA A 84 -27.80 18.63 13.26
N GLY A 85 -29.03 18.26 13.63
CA GLY A 85 -29.87 18.99 14.57
C GLY A 85 -30.41 20.33 14.05
N SER A 86 -30.27 20.59 12.75
CA SER A 86 -30.87 21.75 12.09
C SER A 86 -32.23 21.34 11.53
N ASN A 87 -33.30 21.61 12.29
CA ASN A 87 -34.66 21.62 11.74
C ASN A 87 -34.86 22.85 10.85
#